data_AF-A0A538KIC9-F1
#
_entry.id   AF-A0A538KIC9-F1
#
_cell.length_a   1.000
_cell.length_b   1.000
_cell.length_c   1.000
_cell.angle_alpha   90.00
_cell.angle_beta   90.00
_cell.angle_gamma   90.00
#
_symmetry.space_group_name_H-M   'P 1'
#
loop_
_entity.id
_entity.type
_entity.pdbx_description
1 polymer ?
#
loop_
_entity_poly.entity_id
_entity_poly.type
_entity_poly.pdbx_seq_one_letter_code
_entity_poly.pdbx_strand_id
1 'polypeptide(L)'
;MAPRCLIALVLVLFACGCGSSGGSKPKGSGAQRVELGPSFDTIASLPGAQRSGPPWNSGAAKLQQRLKAIGLSPLPVEGNVVHIHQHLDIYVNGRHVTVPALIGIDPGHFFSPLHTHDTSGILHVESPTESAFSLGQFFAVWGVPLSARRIGTLATAGGAQLRSWVNGRPLGADPTRIVLAPHQEIVIAYGTAAQMPKKVPSSYTFPEGL
;
A
#
# COMPACT_ATOMS: atom_id res chain seq x y z
N MET A 1 62.29 51.17 14.07
CA MET A 1 62.52 50.87 15.50
C MET A 1 61.49 49.85 15.96
N ALA A 2 61.91 48.63 16.30
CA ALA A 2 61.16 47.67 17.11
C ALA A 2 61.37 48.00 18.61
N PRO A 3 60.51 47.55 19.55
CA PRO A 3 60.51 46.18 20.09
C PRO A 3 59.07 45.58 20.21
N ARG A 4 58.75 44.28 20.10
CA ARG A 4 59.17 43.00 20.72
C ARG A 4 58.64 42.72 22.15
N CYS A 5 58.18 41.47 22.33
CA CYS A 5 57.78 40.69 23.53
C CYS A 5 56.26 40.63 23.82
N LEU A 6 55.60 39.48 24.06
CA LEU A 6 56.05 38.11 24.33
C LEU A 6 54.94 37.10 23.89
N ILE A 7 55.35 35.97 23.32
CA ILE A 7 54.50 34.81 22.97
C ILE A 7 54.48 33.85 24.15
N ALA A 8 53.30 33.33 24.53
CA ALA A 8 53.17 32.13 25.36
C ALA A 8 52.48 31.04 24.52
N LEU A 9 53.30 30.08 24.10
CA LEU A 9 52.91 28.85 23.41
C LEU A 9 52.61 27.79 24.47
N VAL A 10 51.39 27.26 24.53
CA VAL A 10 51.07 26.05 25.31
C VAL A 10 50.83 24.92 24.31
N LEU A 11 51.84 24.05 24.20
CA LEU A 11 51.81 22.78 23.48
C LEU A 11 51.25 21.71 24.42
N VAL A 12 50.06 21.18 24.12
CA VAL A 12 49.55 19.96 24.78
C VAL A 12 49.65 18.81 23.78
N LEU A 13 50.63 17.94 24.01
CA LEU A 13 50.80 16.67 23.35
C LEU A 13 49.78 15.66 23.92
N PHE A 14 48.81 15.23 23.11
CA PHE A 14 48.08 14.00 23.35
C PHE A 14 48.59 12.91 22.42
N ALA A 15 49.35 11.98 22.99
CA ALA A 15 49.63 10.69 22.40
C ALA A 15 48.48 9.75 22.73
N CYS A 16 47.83 9.16 21.72
CA CYS A 16 47.01 7.95 21.89
C CYS A 16 47.25 7.02 20.70
N GLY A 17 47.53 5.76 21.05
CA GLY A 17 48.07 4.72 20.18
C GLY A 17 47.09 4.14 19.17
N CYS A 18 47.69 3.45 18.19
CA CYS A 18 47.06 2.55 17.24
C CYS A 18 46.40 1.35 17.94
N GLY A 19 45.28 0.84 17.40
CA GLY A 19 44.81 -0.51 17.70
C GLY A 19 43.34 -0.82 17.42
N SER A 20 43.10 -1.41 16.24
CA SER A 20 42.16 -2.51 15.98
C SER A 20 40.63 -2.32 15.99
N SER A 21 40.07 -2.58 14.80
CA SER A 21 38.82 -3.32 14.53
C SER A 21 37.53 -2.82 15.19
N GLY A 22 36.98 -1.73 14.66
CA GLY A 22 35.54 -1.42 14.77
C GLY A 22 34.78 -2.16 13.68
N GLY A 23 34.35 -3.39 13.95
CA GLY A 23 33.49 -4.15 13.04
C GLY A 23 32.21 -3.39 12.71
N SER A 24 31.96 -3.20 11.41
CA SER A 24 30.68 -2.73 10.91
C SER A 24 29.61 -3.74 11.36
N LYS A 25 28.77 -3.35 12.33
CA LYS A 25 27.58 -4.13 12.64
C LYS A 25 26.73 -4.21 11.36
N PRO A 26 26.31 -5.40 10.91
CA PRO A 26 25.28 -5.46 9.89
C PRO A 26 24.04 -4.80 10.51
N LYS A 27 23.51 -3.76 9.86
CA LYS A 27 22.14 -3.33 10.14
C LYS A 27 21.27 -4.54 9.84
N GLY A 28 20.80 -5.21 10.89
CA GLY A 28 19.89 -6.33 10.76
C GLY A 28 18.75 -5.92 9.85
N SER A 29 18.43 -6.77 8.88
CA SER A 29 17.20 -6.68 8.10
C SER A 29 16.02 -6.91 9.04
N GLY A 30 15.70 -5.91 9.85
CA GLY A 30 14.43 -5.85 10.57
C GLY A 30 13.36 -5.84 9.49
N ALA A 31 12.57 -6.91 9.43
CA ALA A 31 11.44 -6.98 8.51
C ALA A 31 10.63 -5.69 8.66
N GLN A 32 10.54 -4.90 7.60
CA GLN A 32 9.87 -3.61 7.62
C GLN A 32 8.43 -3.85 8.08
N ARG A 33 8.08 -3.28 9.23
CA ARG A 33 6.75 -3.45 9.82
C ARG A 33 5.74 -2.76 8.92
N VAL A 34 4.66 -3.46 8.57
CA VAL A 34 3.55 -2.89 7.80
C VAL A 34 2.99 -1.69 8.58
N GLU A 35 2.96 -0.52 7.94
CA GLU A 35 2.35 0.67 8.49
C GLU A 35 0.82 0.56 8.39
N LEU A 36 0.13 0.90 9.48
CA LEU A 36 -1.31 0.79 9.57
C LEU A 36 -1.92 2.16 9.91
N GLY A 37 -2.78 2.64 9.03
CA GLY A 37 -3.59 3.83 9.21
C GLY A 37 -4.93 3.56 9.93
N PRO A 38 -5.87 4.51 9.86
CA PRO A 38 -7.23 4.33 10.36
C PRO A 38 -8.01 3.29 9.54
N SER A 39 -9.04 2.70 10.15
CA SER A 39 -9.95 1.76 9.45
C SER A 39 -10.85 2.51 8.47
N PHE A 40 -11.31 1.82 7.42
CA PHE A 40 -12.20 2.38 6.40
C PHE A 40 -13.52 1.59 6.37
N ASP A 41 -14.36 1.77 7.39
CA ASP A 41 -15.52 0.89 7.63
C ASP A 41 -16.77 1.26 6.82
N THR A 42 -16.74 2.37 6.08
CA THR A 42 -17.90 2.95 5.38
C THR A 42 -18.03 2.55 3.91
N ILE A 43 -17.13 1.70 3.38
CA ILE A 43 -17.11 1.36 1.95
C ILE A 43 -18.47 0.82 1.47
N ALA A 44 -19.15 0.02 2.30
CA ALA A 44 -20.43 -0.58 1.97
C ALA A 44 -21.59 0.43 1.80
N SER A 45 -21.49 1.63 2.38
CA SER A 45 -22.50 2.68 2.26
C SER A 45 -22.18 3.71 1.17
N LEU A 46 -21.04 3.59 0.48
CA LEU A 46 -20.64 4.54 -0.55
C LEU A 46 -21.51 4.42 -1.83
N PRO A 47 -21.64 5.52 -2.60
CA PRO A 47 -22.33 5.50 -3.89
C PRO A 47 -21.82 4.42 -4.84
N GLY A 48 -22.71 3.54 -5.32
CA GLY A 48 -22.33 2.47 -6.23
C GLY A 48 -21.44 1.38 -5.63
N ALA A 49 -21.44 1.22 -4.30
CA ALA A 49 -20.87 0.04 -3.67
C ALA A 49 -21.44 -1.23 -4.30
N GLN A 50 -20.56 -2.10 -4.77
CA GLN A 50 -20.91 -3.32 -5.49
C GLN A 50 -21.50 -4.34 -4.51
N ARG A 51 -22.73 -4.78 -4.79
CA ARG A 51 -23.52 -5.70 -3.95
C ARG A 51 -23.57 -7.12 -4.52
N SER A 52 -22.53 -7.51 -5.24
CA SER A 52 -22.36 -8.86 -5.78
C SER A 52 -21.08 -9.52 -5.23
N GLY A 53 -20.99 -10.84 -5.40
CA GLY A 53 -19.71 -11.54 -5.34
C GLY A 53 -18.86 -11.23 -6.59
N PRO A 54 -17.61 -11.74 -6.65
CA PRO A 54 -16.78 -11.61 -7.83
C PRO A 54 -17.37 -12.36 -9.04
N PRO A 55 -17.06 -11.98 -10.30
CA PRO A 55 -16.16 -10.88 -10.65
C PRO A 55 -16.79 -9.50 -10.40
N TRP A 56 -15.99 -8.58 -9.89
CA TRP A 56 -16.36 -7.17 -9.73
C TRP A 56 -15.93 -6.38 -10.96
N ASN A 57 -16.74 -5.40 -11.37
CA ASN A 57 -16.33 -4.46 -12.43
C ASN A 57 -15.46 -3.33 -11.83
N SER A 58 -14.97 -2.40 -12.65
CA SER A 58 -14.11 -1.29 -12.20
C SER A 58 -14.83 -0.25 -11.30
N GLY A 59 -16.17 -0.29 -11.25
CA GLY A 59 -16.98 0.66 -10.48
C GLY A 59 -17.11 2.05 -11.12
N ALA A 60 -16.66 2.25 -12.36
CA ALA A 60 -16.56 3.56 -13.02
C ALA A 60 -17.84 4.41 -12.96
N ALA A 61 -19.02 3.78 -13.12
CA ALA A 61 -20.31 4.48 -13.19
C ALA A 61 -20.66 5.37 -11.98
N LYS A 62 -20.06 5.13 -10.82
CA LYS A 62 -20.25 5.95 -9.61
C LYS A 62 -18.96 6.52 -9.02
N LEU A 63 -17.87 6.50 -9.79
CA LEU A 63 -16.53 6.89 -9.34
C LEU A 63 -16.51 8.32 -8.79
N GLN A 64 -16.97 9.31 -9.55
CA GLN A 64 -16.94 10.71 -9.13
C GLN A 64 -17.71 10.95 -7.82
N GLN A 65 -18.87 10.29 -7.62
CA GLN A 65 -19.61 10.44 -6.36
C GLN A 65 -18.89 9.78 -5.19
N ARG A 66 -18.20 8.65 -5.41
CA ARG A 66 -17.36 8.03 -4.37
C ARG A 66 -16.18 8.90 -4.01
N LEU A 67 -15.44 9.43 -4.99
CA LEU A 67 -14.31 10.34 -4.74
C LEU A 67 -14.72 11.53 -3.87
N LYS A 68 -15.84 12.19 -4.22
CA LYS A 68 -16.43 13.26 -3.41
C LYS A 68 -16.76 12.80 -1.98
N ALA A 69 -17.35 11.62 -1.82
CA ALA A 69 -17.75 11.09 -0.52
C ALA A 69 -16.55 10.76 0.40
N ILE A 70 -15.40 10.43 -0.17
CA ILE A 70 -14.19 10.06 0.57
C ILE A 70 -13.13 11.17 0.59
N GLY A 71 -13.44 12.35 0.06
CA GLY A 71 -12.55 13.52 0.08
C GLY A 71 -11.35 13.42 -0.87
N LEU A 72 -11.42 12.59 -1.91
CA LEU A 72 -10.41 12.55 -2.96
C LEU A 72 -10.81 13.45 -4.13
N SER A 73 -9.85 14.22 -4.63
CA SER A 73 -10.04 15.09 -5.78
C SER A 73 -9.78 14.34 -7.09
N PRO A 74 -10.70 14.40 -8.07
CA PRO A 74 -10.42 13.99 -9.44
C PRO A 74 -9.26 14.79 -10.03
N LEU A 75 -8.36 14.12 -10.73
CA LEU A 75 -7.19 14.71 -11.36
C LEU A 75 -7.33 14.69 -12.89
N PRO A 76 -7.06 15.79 -13.60
CA PRO A 76 -7.08 15.79 -15.07
C PRO A 76 -5.92 15.00 -15.69
N VAL A 77 -4.84 14.82 -14.92
CA VAL A 77 -3.64 14.05 -15.26
C VAL A 77 -3.09 13.40 -13.98
N GLU A 78 -2.29 12.36 -14.14
CA GLU A 78 -1.62 11.65 -13.06
C GLU A 78 -0.67 12.56 -12.27
N GLY A 79 -0.62 12.34 -10.94
CA GLY A 79 0.24 13.09 -10.04
C GLY A 79 1.63 12.49 -9.92
N ASN A 80 2.65 13.33 -9.70
CA ASN A 80 4.06 12.90 -9.64
C ASN A 80 4.77 13.24 -8.31
N VAL A 81 4.06 13.79 -7.32
CA VAL A 81 4.66 14.09 -6.01
C VAL A 81 4.75 12.84 -5.16
N VAL A 82 3.67 12.05 -5.13
CA VAL A 82 3.72 10.63 -4.73
C VAL A 82 3.43 9.83 -5.98
N HIS A 83 4.36 8.96 -6.36
CA HIS A 83 4.24 8.10 -7.54
C HIS A 83 4.84 6.73 -7.17
N ILE A 84 4.00 5.83 -6.68
CA ILE A 84 4.43 4.52 -6.16
C ILE A 84 3.47 3.41 -6.61
N HIS A 85 4.00 2.19 -6.77
CA HIS A 85 3.24 1.04 -7.25
C HIS A 85 3.20 -0.10 -6.23
N GLN A 86 2.08 -0.82 -6.17
CA GLN A 86 1.87 -2.01 -5.33
C GLN A 86 1.16 -3.07 -6.15
N HIS A 87 1.26 -4.34 -5.77
CA HIS A 87 0.52 -5.41 -6.44
C HIS A 87 -0.52 -6.00 -5.48
N LEU A 88 -1.72 -6.27 -6.01
CA LEU A 88 -2.85 -6.82 -5.27
C LEU A 88 -3.33 -8.11 -5.91
N ASP A 89 -3.21 -9.17 -5.13
CA ASP A 89 -3.77 -10.48 -5.40
C ASP A 89 -5.05 -10.71 -4.58
N ILE A 90 -6.12 -11.16 -5.23
CA ILE A 90 -7.36 -11.53 -4.55
C ILE A 90 -7.69 -13.00 -4.82
N TYR A 91 -8.00 -13.74 -3.77
CA TYR A 91 -8.47 -15.11 -3.85
C TYR A 91 -9.85 -15.24 -3.20
N VAL A 92 -10.80 -15.89 -3.88
CA VAL A 92 -12.10 -16.24 -3.33
C VAL A 92 -12.35 -17.73 -3.51
N ASN A 93 -12.60 -18.42 -2.40
CA ASN A 93 -12.82 -19.86 -2.33
C ASN A 93 -11.71 -20.69 -3.03
N GLY A 94 -10.46 -20.24 -2.88
CA GLY A 94 -9.28 -20.89 -3.46
C GLY A 94 -9.04 -20.59 -4.95
N ARG A 95 -9.82 -19.68 -5.55
CA ARG A 95 -9.63 -19.24 -6.94
C ARG A 95 -9.16 -17.78 -6.98
N HIS A 96 -8.20 -17.49 -7.84
CA HIS A 96 -7.78 -16.11 -8.12
C HIS A 96 -8.93 -15.32 -8.74
N VAL A 97 -9.09 -14.07 -8.31
CA VAL A 97 -10.07 -13.12 -8.79
C VAL A 97 -9.32 -11.97 -9.45
N THR A 98 -9.61 -11.72 -10.72
CA THR A 98 -9.04 -10.60 -11.46
C THR A 98 -9.39 -9.27 -10.81
N VAL A 99 -8.36 -8.47 -10.51
CA VAL A 99 -8.51 -7.02 -10.27
C VAL A 99 -8.70 -6.37 -11.65
N PRO A 100 -9.84 -5.71 -11.92
CA PRO A 100 -10.12 -5.14 -13.23
C PRO A 100 -9.21 -3.95 -13.55
N ALA A 101 -9.01 -3.73 -14.85
CA ALA A 101 -8.49 -2.49 -15.39
C ALA A 101 -9.41 -1.31 -15.07
N LEU A 102 -8.85 -0.10 -15.15
CA LEU A 102 -9.57 1.17 -15.08
C LEU A 102 -10.32 1.40 -13.76
N ILE A 103 -9.89 0.78 -12.66
CA ILE A 103 -10.37 1.17 -11.34
C ILE A 103 -9.87 2.58 -11.10
N GLY A 104 -10.74 3.49 -10.65
CA GLY A 104 -10.33 4.86 -10.36
C GLY A 104 -10.06 5.73 -11.59
N ILE A 105 -10.33 5.24 -12.81
CA ILE A 105 -10.17 6.00 -14.05
C ILE A 105 -11.55 6.20 -14.70
N ASP A 106 -11.85 7.43 -15.09
CA ASP A 106 -12.92 7.76 -16.03
C ASP A 106 -12.27 8.17 -17.36
N PRO A 107 -12.19 7.26 -18.35
CA PRO A 107 -11.38 7.46 -19.55
C PRO A 107 -11.73 8.74 -20.31
N GLY A 108 -10.73 9.57 -20.57
CA GLY A 108 -10.90 10.86 -21.25
C GLY A 108 -11.41 11.99 -20.36
N HIS A 109 -11.60 11.74 -19.06
CA HIS A 109 -12.12 12.74 -18.12
C HIS A 109 -11.19 12.99 -16.93
N PHE A 110 -10.90 11.98 -16.11
CA PHE A 110 -10.07 12.16 -14.92
C PHE A 110 -9.55 10.84 -14.32
N PHE A 111 -8.58 11.00 -13.42
CA PHE A 111 -7.99 9.95 -12.59
C PHE A 111 -8.32 10.20 -11.11
N SER A 112 -8.48 9.13 -10.37
CA SER A 112 -8.29 9.11 -8.91
C SER A 112 -6.78 9.00 -8.62
N PRO A 113 -6.26 9.61 -7.55
CA PRO A 113 -4.87 9.36 -7.10
C PRO A 113 -4.58 7.87 -6.85
N LEU A 114 -5.62 7.07 -6.66
CA LEU A 114 -5.58 5.62 -6.51
C LEU A 114 -6.27 4.96 -7.70
N HIS A 115 -5.56 4.18 -8.50
CA HIS A 115 -6.14 3.56 -9.70
C HIS A 115 -5.40 2.31 -10.19
N THR A 116 -5.95 1.66 -11.22
CA THR A 116 -5.30 0.58 -12.00
C THR A 116 -5.39 0.90 -13.49
N HIS A 117 -4.34 0.64 -14.26
CA HIS A 117 -4.38 0.78 -15.72
C HIS A 117 -4.93 -0.47 -16.41
N ASP A 118 -4.57 -1.65 -15.93
CA ASP A 118 -4.86 -2.91 -16.58
C ASP A 118 -5.28 -4.01 -15.58
N THR A 119 -5.35 -5.26 -16.03
CA THR A 119 -5.74 -6.41 -15.22
C THR A 119 -4.58 -7.10 -14.51
N SER A 120 -3.39 -6.52 -14.48
CA SER A 120 -2.21 -7.09 -13.81
C SER A 120 -2.37 -7.15 -12.29
N GLY A 121 -3.23 -6.31 -11.71
CA GLY A 121 -3.34 -6.14 -10.26
C GLY A 121 -2.39 -5.07 -9.70
N ILE A 122 -1.67 -4.33 -10.54
CA ILE A 122 -0.85 -3.20 -10.10
C ILE A 122 -1.75 -2.02 -9.71
N LEU A 123 -1.61 -1.61 -8.45
CA LEU A 123 -2.20 -0.41 -7.86
C LEU A 123 -1.22 0.75 -8.02
N HIS A 124 -1.73 1.86 -8.52
CA HIS A 124 -1.02 3.11 -8.68
C HIS A 124 -1.44 4.08 -7.58
N VAL A 125 -0.45 4.72 -6.95
CA VAL A 125 -0.63 5.90 -6.10
C VAL A 125 0.10 7.05 -6.77
N GLU A 126 -0.66 7.92 -7.44
CA GLU A 126 -0.15 9.00 -8.28
C GLU A 126 -0.83 10.30 -7.90
N SER A 127 -0.25 10.97 -6.91
CA SER A 127 -0.82 12.14 -6.25
C SER A 127 0.01 13.41 -6.53
N PRO A 128 -0.63 14.56 -6.78
CA PRO A 128 0.05 15.85 -6.91
C PRO A 128 0.44 16.46 -5.55
N THR A 129 0.11 15.80 -4.44
CA THR A 129 0.41 16.25 -3.08
C THR A 129 0.94 15.12 -2.22
N GLU A 130 1.81 15.44 -1.26
CA GLU A 130 2.28 14.49 -0.25
C GLU A 130 1.11 14.06 0.63
N SER A 131 0.75 12.78 0.56
CA SER A 131 -0.30 12.18 1.38
C SER A 131 -0.06 10.68 1.48
N ALA A 132 -0.35 10.10 2.64
CA ALA A 132 -0.40 8.66 2.79
C ALA A 132 -1.76 8.15 2.28
N PHE A 133 -1.72 7.07 1.52
CA PHE A 133 -2.93 6.41 1.01
C PHE A 133 -3.05 5.00 1.58
N SER A 134 -4.27 4.52 1.77
CA SER A 134 -4.53 3.18 2.28
C SER A 134 -5.22 2.27 1.28
N LEU A 135 -5.08 0.96 1.49
CA LEU A 135 -5.84 -0.04 0.76
C LEU A 135 -7.35 0.15 0.94
N GLY A 136 -7.79 0.63 2.10
CA GLY A 136 -9.19 0.99 2.34
C GLY A 136 -9.69 2.09 1.40
N GLN A 137 -8.90 3.14 1.18
CA GLN A 137 -9.23 4.18 0.20
C GLN A 137 -9.27 3.61 -1.21
N PHE A 138 -8.36 2.71 -1.59
CA PHE A 138 -8.41 2.07 -2.91
C PHE A 138 -9.70 1.25 -3.10
N PHE A 139 -10.10 0.44 -2.12
CA PHE A 139 -11.37 -0.29 -2.17
C PHE A 139 -12.60 0.63 -2.15
N ALA A 140 -12.50 1.79 -1.52
CA ALA A 140 -13.51 2.85 -1.59
C ALA A 140 -13.60 3.47 -2.99
N VAL A 141 -12.48 3.73 -3.65
CA VAL A 141 -12.42 4.16 -5.06
C VAL A 141 -13.04 3.11 -5.97
N TRP A 142 -12.68 1.84 -5.79
CA TRP A 142 -13.22 0.71 -6.56
C TRP A 142 -14.72 0.46 -6.29
N GLY A 143 -15.17 0.75 -5.07
CA GLY A 143 -16.54 0.48 -4.64
C GLY A 143 -16.78 -0.99 -4.29
N VAL A 144 -15.75 -1.77 -3.98
CA VAL A 144 -15.91 -3.13 -3.44
C VAL A 144 -15.81 -3.04 -1.91
N PRO A 145 -16.87 -3.38 -1.15
CA PRO A 145 -16.80 -3.38 0.31
C PRO A 145 -15.64 -4.23 0.84
N LEU A 146 -14.79 -3.67 1.68
CA LEU A 146 -13.71 -4.38 2.38
C LEU A 146 -13.75 -4.02 3.87
N SER A 147 -13.50 -5.00 4.73
CA SER A 147 -13.24 -4.83 6.16
C SER A 147 -12.47 -6.04 6.69
N ALA A 148 -12.14 -6.06 7.98
CA ALA A 148 -11.56 -7.23 8.64
C ALA A 148 -12.36 -8.54 8.46
N ARG A 149 -13.64 -8.46 8.08
CA ARG A 149 -14.57 -9.61 8.04
C ARG A 149 -15.35 -9.74 6.74
N ARG A 150 -15.00 -8.97 5.70
CA ARG A 150 -15.77 -8.94 4.44
C ARG A 150 -14.93 -8.56 3.24
N ILE A 151 -15.26 -9.16 2.09
CA ILE A 151 -14.94 -8.63 0.75
C ILE A 151 -16.17 -8.74 -0.15
N GLY A 152 -16.62 -7.64 -0.75
CA GLY A 152 -17.89 -7.57 -1.46
C GLY A 152 -19.07 -7.98 -0.58
N THR A 153 -19.93 -8.87 -1.08
CA THR A 153 -21.02 -9.47 -0.29
C THR A 153 -20.58 -10.59 0.64
N LEU A 154 -19.35 -11.10 0.49
CA LEU A 154 -18.84 -12.25 1.20
C LEU A 154 -18.41 -11.85 2.62
N ALA A 155 -19.08 -12.38 3.64
CA ALA A 155 -18.77 -12.13 5.04
C ALA A 155 -18.22 -13.40 5.72
N THR A 156 -17.38 -13.24 6.74
CA THR A 156 -16.90 -14.38 7.54
C THR A 156 -18.06 -15.01 8.30
N ALA A 157 -18.45 -16.22 7.92
CA ALA A 157 -19.48 -17.02 8.57
C ALA A 157 -19.28 -18.51 8.21
N GLY A 158 -19.79 -19.43 9.02
CA GLY A 158 -19.80 -20.86 8.67
C GLY A 158 -18.42 -21.45 8.36
N GLY A 159 -17.36 -21.00 9.05
CA GLY A 159 -15.98 -21.43 8.82
C GLY A 159 -15.24 -20.67 7.71
N ALA A 160 -15.93 -19.82 6.95
CA ALA A 160 -15.27 -18.90 6.02
C ALA A 160 -14.54 -17.78 6.76
N GLN A 161 -13.35 -17.45 6.28
CA GLN A 161 -12.43 -16.48 6.84
C GLN A 161 -12.04 -15.48 5.76
N LEU A 162 -11.70 -14.26 6.17
CA LEU A 162 -10.96 -13.31 5.36
C LEU A 162 -9.58 -13.17 5.98
N ARG A 163 -8.53 -13.43 5.21
CA ARG A 163 -7.13 -13.29 5.64
C ARG A 163 -6.42 -12.38 4.65
N SER A 164 -5.45 -11.63 5.16
CA SER A 164 -4.63 -10.77 4.32
C SER A 164 -3.16 -10.96 4.64
N TRP A 165 -2.30 -10.63 3.69
CA TRP A 165 -0.85 -10.66 3.82
C TRP A 165 -0.24 -9.45 3.15
N VAL A 166 0.92 -9.04 3.65
CA VAL A 166 1.79 -8.04 3.00
C VAL A 166 3.19 -8.63 2.94
N ASN A 167 3.76 -8.69 1.74
CA ASN A 167 5.09 -9.26 1.47
C ASN A 167 5.23 -10.67 2.05
N GLY A 168 4.20 -11.52 1.86
CA GLY A 168 4.17 -12.91 2.30
C GLY A 168 3.92 -13.09 3.81
N ARG A 169 3.83 -12.00 4.58
CA ARG A 169 3.63 -12.04 6.03
C ARG A 169 2.15 -11.85 6.37
N PRO A 170 1.54 -12.70 7.22
CA PRO A 170 0.15 -12.55 7.62
C PRO A 170 -0.11 -11.18 8.26
N LEU A 171 -1.17 -10.52 7.81
CA LEU A 171 -1.71 -9.32 8.43
C LEU A 171 -2.69 -9.74 9.53
N GLY A 172 -2.34 -9.48 10.79
CA GLY A 172 -3.20 -9.70 11.96
C GLY A 172 -4.15 -8.53 12.26
N ALA A 173 -4.55 -7.76 11.24
CA ALA A 173 -5.33 -6.52 11.37
C ALA A 173 -6.31 -6.34 10.19
N ASP A 174 -7.18 -5.33 10.28
CA ASP A 174 -8.07 -4.96 9.18
C ASP A 174 -7.26 -4.55 7.93
N PRO A 175 -7.46 -5.21 6.76
CA PRO A 175 -6.74 -4.86 5.54
C PRO A 175 -7.01 -3.44 5.04
N THR A 176 -8.15 -2.81 5.38
CA THR A 176 -8.40 -1.43 4.95
C THR A 176 -7.37 -0.44 5.53
N ARG A 177 -6.68 -0.85 6.60
CA ARG A 177 -5.70 -0.03 7.31
C ARG A 177 -4.31 -0.06 6.69
N ILE A 178 -4.02 -0.98 5.76
CA ILE A 178 -2.69 -1.06 5.14
C ILE A 178 -2.38 0.28 4.48
N VAL A 179 -1.34 0.99 4.96
CA VAL A 179 -0.79 2.14 4.25
C VAL A 179 0.03 1.61 3.08
N LEU A 180 -0.28 2.13 1.90
CA LEU A 180 0.34 1.75 0.65
C LEU A 180 1.77 2.30 0.60
N ALA A 181 2.73 1.41 0.34
CA ALA A 181 4.15 1.72 0.25
C ALA A 181 4.74 1.11 -1.03
N PRO A 182 5.86 1.64 -1.56
CA PRO A 182 6.47 1.14 -2.78
C PRO A 182 6.67 -0.38 -2.77
N HIS A 183 6.27 -1.02 -3.88
CA HIS A 183 6.48 -2.42 -4.21
C HIS A 183 5.99 -3.41 -3.15
N GLN A 184 4.92 -3.06 -2.41
CA GLN A 184 4.21 -4.03 -1.58
C GLN A 184 3.55 -5.11 -2.46
N GLU A 185 3.67 -6.36 -2.02
CA GLU A 185 2.87 -7.48 -2.49
C GLU A 185 1.74 -7.74 -1.48
N ILE A 186 0.51 -7.43 -1.85
CA ILE A 186 -0.66 -7.53 -0.98
C ILE A 186 -1.54 -8.68 -1.45
N VAL A 187 -1.90 -9.58 -0.54
CA VAL A 187 -2.82 -10.67 -0.82
C VAL A 187 -4.04 -10.56 0.08
N ILE A 188 -5.24 -10.65 -0.48
CA ILE A 188 -6.50 -10.81 0.26
C ILE A 188 -7.14 -12.14 -0.16
N ALA A 189 -7.43 -13.01 0.80
CA ALA A 189 -8.09 -14.29 0.53
C ALA A 189 -9.35 -14.48 1.38
N TYR A 190 -10.45 -14.81 0.72
CA TYR A 190 -11.70 -15.25 1.34
C TYR A 190 -11.94 -16.74 1.09
N GLY A 191 -12.34 -17.49 2.11
CA GLY A 191 -12.73 -18.89 1.99
C GLY A 191 -12.58 -19.67 3.30
N THR A 192 -12.84 -20.96 3.27
CA THR A 192 -12.50 -21.86 4.40
C THR A 192 -10.99 -21.95 4.60
N ALA A 193 -10.55 -22.47 5.75
CA ALA A 193 -9.12 -22.68 6.02
C ALA A 193 -8.43 -23.53 4.94
N ALA A 194 -9.11 -24.54 4.40
CA ALA A 194 -8.58 -25.41 3.33
C ALA A 194 -8.47 -24.70 1.97
N GLN A 195 -9.19 -23.60 1.77
CA GLN A 195 -9.21 -22.81 0.54
C GLN A 195 -8.25 -21.62 0.57
N MET A 196 -7.53 -21.41 1.68
CA MET A 196 -6.50 -20.38 1.75
C MET A 196 -5.33 -20.71 0.80
N PRO A 197 -4.66 -19.69 0.22
CA PRO A 197 -3.46 -19.91 -0.59
C PRO A 197 -2.41 -20.69 0.21
N LYS A 198 -1.96 -21.83 -0.34
CA LYS A 198 -0.92 -22.66 0.31
C LYS A 198 0.45 -21.98 0.28
N LYS A 199 0.69 -21.16 -0.74
CA LYS A 199 1.85 -20.31 -0.90
C LYS A 199 1.35 -18.89 -1.10
N VAL A 200 1.83 -17.99 -0.27
CA VAL A 200 1.52 -16.57 -0.37
C VAL A 200 2.76 -15.90 -0.96
N PRO A 201 2.66 -15.20 -2.09
CA PRO A 201 3.78 -14.46 -2.66
C PRO A 201 4.30 -13.41 -1.67
N SER A 202 5.61 -13.21 -1.67
CA SER A 202 6.27 -12.17 -0.87
C SER A 202 6.73 -10.97 -1.66
N SER A 203 6.60 -11.04 -2.99
CA SER A 203 7.05 -10.03 -3.95
C SER A 203 6.33 -10.25 -5.27
N TYR A 204 6.18 -9.18 -6.03
CA TYR A 204 5.78 -9.18 -7.43
C TYR A 204 6.92 -8.66 -8.31
N THR A 205 7.03 -9.18 -9.53
CA THR A 205 8.00 -8.68 -10.52
C THR A 205 7.34 -7.55 -11.29
N PHE A 206 7.57 -6.32 -10.84
CA PHE A 206 7.05 -5.13 -11.51
C PHE A 206 7.72 -4.94 -12.89
N PRO A 207 6.97 -4.48 -13.91
CA PRO A 207 7.55 -4.01 -15.16
C PRO A 207 8.63 -2.95 -14.94
N GLU A 208 9.58 -2.87 -15.87
CA GLU A 208 10.61 -1.83 -15.82
C GLU A 208 9.97 -0.43 -15.79
N GLY A 209 10.43 0.40 -14.86
CA GLY A 209 9.92 1.76 -14.67
C GLY A 209 8.80 1.90 -13.62
N LEU A 210 8.31 0.79 -13.03
CA LEU A 210 7.34 0.79 -11.94
C LEU A 210 7.94 0.43 -10.59
#